data_AF-A0A258GTE0-F1
#
_entry.id   AF-A0A258GTE0-F1
#
_cell.length_a   1.000
_cell.length_b   1.000
_cell.length_c   1.000
_cell.angle_alpha   90.00
_cell.angle_beta   90.00
_cell.angle_gamma   90.00
#
_symmetry.space_group_name_H-M   'P 1'
#
loop_
_entity.id
_entity.type
_entity.pdbx_description
1 polymer ?
#
loop_
_entity_poly.entity_id
_entity_poly.type
_entity_poly.pdbx_seq_one_letter_code
_entity_poly.pdbx_strand_id
1 'polypeptide(L)'
;MANQIALNFQAIGHDNAVLATADHINKFWDPRMKAGIFGDDWSQLSPIAAAAIEKLAKGANPAPQTGATEFNKVDEVGHSDAG
;
A
#
# COMPACT_ATOMS: atom_id res chain seq x y z
N MET A 1 0.27 -1.28 13.62
CA MET A 1 1.31 -1.82 12.71
C MET A 1 1.07 -1.39 11.26
N ALA A 2 -0.12 -1.60 10.68
CA ALA A 2 -0.42 -1.24 9.28
C ALA A 2 -0.06 0.21 8.89
N ASN A 3 -0.36 1.19 9.76
CA ASN A 3 -0.01 2.60 9.51
C ASN A 3 1.51 2.84 9.35
N GLN A 4 2.35 2.10 10.07
CA GLN A 4 3.82 2.22 9.97
C GLN A 4 4.34 1.63 8.66
N ILE A 5 3.75 0.51 8.21
CA ILE A 5 4.05 -0.07 6.90
C ILE A 5 3.66 0.91 5.79
N ALA A 6 2.46 1.49 5.88
CA ALA A 6 1.97 2.50 4.95
C ALA A 6 2.86 3.75 4.92
N LEU A 7 3.34 4.20 6.08
CA LEU A 7 4.26 5.34 6.18
C LEU A 7 5.58 5.07 5.43
N ASN A 8 6.12 3.85 5.53
CA ASN A 8 7.34 3.47 4.81
C ASN A 8 7.21 3.58 3.29
N PHE A 9 6.00 3.35 2.75
CA PHE A 9 5.74 3.43 1.32
C PHE A 9 5.16 4.78 0.88
N GLN A 10 4.95 5.75 1.77
CA GLN A 10 4.29 7.01 1.39
C GLN A 10 5.06 7.77 0.28
N ALA A 11 6.39 7.61 0.23
CA ALA A 11 7.25 8.29 -0.74
C ALA A 11 7.04 7.85 -2.21
N ILE A 12 6.46 6.68 -2.47
CA ILE A 12 6.26 6.16 -3.85
C ILE A 12 4.92 6.58 -4.47
N GLY A 13 4.19 7.50 -3.81
CA GLY A 13 2.87 7.96 -4.23
C GLY A 13 1.74 7.10 -3.69
N HIS A 14 0.53 7.69 -3.55
CA HIS A 14 -0.58 7.06 -2.83
C HIS A 14 -0.96 5.68 -3.38
N ASP A 15 -1.21 5.56 -4.69
CA ASP A 15 -1.68 4.30 -5.28
C ASP A 15 -0.65 3.17 -5.18
N ASN A 16 0.62 3.48 -5.46
CA ASN A 16 1.71 2.53 -5.31
C ASN A 16 1.93 2.14 -3.85
N ALA A 17 1.81 3.10 -2.92
CA ALA A 17 1.93 2.84 -1.49
C ALA A 17 0.83 1.89 -0.99
N VAL A 18 -0.39 2.04 -1.50
CA VAL A 18 -1.51 1.14 -1.19
C VAL A 18 -1.20 -0.29 -1.66
N LEU A 19 -0.71 -0.45 -2.88
CA LEU A 19 -0.35 -1.76 -3.44
C LEU A 19 0.82 -2.40 -2.67
N ALA A 20 1.88 -1.64 -2.39
CA ALA A 20 3.03 -2.12 -1.63
C ALA A 20 2.68 -2.49 -0.18
N THR A 21 1.80 -1.70 0.46
CA THR A 21 1.29 -2.01 1.81
C THR A 21 0.46 -3.29 1.81
N ALA A 22 -0.43 -3.46 0.82
CA ALA A 22 -1.24 -4.66 0.69
C ALA A 22 -0.37 -5.91 0.44
N ASP A 23 0.63 -5.83 -0.44
CA ASP A 23 1.58 -6.92 -0.71
C ASP A 23 2.37 -7.30 0.54
N HIS A 24 2.91 -6.31 1.26
CA HIS A 24 3.65 -6.55 2.50
C HIS A 24 2.78 -7.26 3.56
N ILE A 25 1.57 -6.77 3.80
CA ILE A 25 0.64 -7.40 4.76
C ILE A 25 0.29 -8.82 4.28
N ASN A 26 0.02 -9.01 3.00
CA ASN A 26 -0.33 -10.32 2.48
C ASN A 26 0.82 -11.33 2.63
N LYS A 27 2.06 -10.90 2.42
CA LYS A 27 3.22 -11.78 2.44
C LYS A 27 3.74 -12.09 3.83
N PHE A 28 3.74 -11.11 4.73
CA PHE A 28 4.44 -11.20 6.01
C PHE A 28 3.54 -11.38 7.23
N TRP A 29 2.24 -11.06 7.13
CA TRP A 29 1.33 -11.28 8.25
C TRP A 29 0.77 -12.70 8.22
N ASP A 30 0.67 -13.31 9.39
CA ASP A 30 0.03 -14.61 9.53
C ASP A 30 -1.51 -14.49 9.44
N PRO A 31 -2.23 -15.59 9.17
CA PRO A 31 -3.68 -15.57 9.02
C PRO A 31 -4.44 -14.95 10.20
N ARG A 32 -3.95 -15.09 11.44
CA ARG A 32 -4.63 -14.54 12.61
C ARG A 32 -4.48 -13.01 12.68
N MET A 33 -3.30 -12.48 12.35
CA MET A 33 -3.10 -11.04 12.23
C MET A 33 -4.02 -10.42 11.17
N LYS A 34 -4.13 -11.07 10.00
CA LYS A 34 -5.04 -10.63 8.93
C LYS A 34 -6.51 -10.67 9.39
N ALA A 35 -6.93 -11.75 10.04
CA ALA A 35 -8.28 -11.85 10.59
C ALA A 35 -8.57 -10.74 11.63
N GLY A 36 -7.59 -10.41 12.47
CA GLY A 36 -7.71 -9.34 13.46
C GLY A 36 -7.96 -7.98 12.80
N ILE A 37 -7.11 -7.57 11.84
CA ILE A 37 -7.25 -6.27 11.19
C ILE A 37 -8.50 -6.18 10.31
N PHE A 38 -8.95 -7.29 9.71
CA PHE A 38 -10.19 -7.30 8.91
C PHE A 38 -11.45 -7.09 9.75
N GLY A 39 -11.42 -7.46 11.03
CA GLY A 39 -12.53 -7.25 11.97
C GLY A 39 -12.42 -5.98 12.81
N ASP A 40 -11.36 -5.19 12.65
CA ASP A 40 -11.09 -3.98 13.43
C ASP A 40 -11.74 -2.74 12.80
N ASP A 41 -11.84 -1.65 13.56
CA ASP A 41 -12.29 -0.35 13.03
C ASP A 41 -11.16 0.34 12.23
N TRP A 42 -11.39 0.54 10.93
CA TRP A 42 -10.43 1.16 10.04
C TRP A 42 -10.42 2.68 10.10
N SER A 43 -11.30 3.31 10.89
CA SER A 43 -11.38 4.77 11.04
C SER A 43 -10.07 5.40 11.55
N GLN A 44 -9.29 4.63 12.31
CA GLN A 44 -8.00 5.05 12.87
C GLN A 44 -6.80 4.71 11.97
N LEU A 45 -7.05 4.07 10.82
CA LEU A 45 -6.00 3.76 9.84
C LEU A 45 -5.70 4.99 8.97
N SER A 46 -4.46 5.09 8.52
CA SER A 46 -4.12 6.07 7.49
C SER A 46 -4.86 5.72 6.19
N PRO A 47 -5.12 6.69 5.29
CA PRO A 47 -5.80 6.43 4.03
C PRO A 47 -5.15 5.30 3.20
N ILE A 48 -3.81 5.24 3.21
CA ILE A 48 -3.04 4.19 2.51
C ILE A 48 -3.28 2.82 3.16
N ALA A 49 -3.20 2.74 4.49
CA ALA A 49 -3.42 1.49 5.21
C ALA A 49 -4.86 1.00 5.05
N ALA A 50 -5.86 1.88 5.21
CA ALA A 50 -7.27 1.55 5.04
C ALA A 50 -7.55 0.99 3.63
N ALA A 51 -7.07 1.66 2.57
CA ALA A 51 -7.24 1.19 1.20
C ALA A 51 -6.50 -0.13 0.93
N ALA A 52 -5.33 -0.36 1.54
CA ALA A 52 -4.60 -1.62 1.42
C ALA A 52 -5.37 -2.78 2.06
N ILE A 53 -5.90 -2.57 3.28
CA ILE A 53 -6.72 -3.56 3.98
C ILE A 53 -8.01 -3.83 3.20
N GLU A 54 -8.66 -2.80 2.66
CA GLU A 54 -9.87 -2.96 1.85
C GLU A 54 -9.62 -3.84 0.61
N LYS A 55 -8.49 -3.65 -0.09
CA LYS A 55 -8.11 -4.50 -1.24
C LYS A 55 -7.96 -5.97 -0.81
N LEU A 56 -7.27 -6.23 0.30
CA LEU A 56 -7.07 -7.59 0.80
C LEU A 56 -8.39 -8.23 1.26
N ALA A 57 -9.28 -7.46 1.91
CA ALA A 57 -10.60 -7.93 2.33
C ALA A 57 -11.49 -8.30 1.13
N LYS A 58 -11.33 -7.63 -0.02
CA LYS A 58 -11.98 -7.98 -1.30
C LYS A 58 -11.37 -9.23 -1.98
N GLY A 59 -10.38 -9.87 -1.35
CA GLY A 59 -9.70 -11.05 -1.90
C GLY A 59 -8.64 -10.73 -2.96
N ALA A 60 -8.20 -9.47 -3.05
CA ALA A 60 -7.11 -9.13 -3.96
C ALA A 60 -5.83 -9.82 -3.49
N ASN A 61 -5.17 -10.53 -4.41
CA ASN A 61 -3.80 -10.97 -4.23
C ASN A 61 -2.91 -9.99 -5.01
N PRO A 62 -2.42 -8.91 -4.37
CA PRO A 62 -1.54 -7.97 -5.07
C PRO A 62 -0.34 -8.76 -5.60
N ALA A 63 0.02 -8.51 -6.86
CA ALA A 63 1.24 -9.08 -7.41
C ALA A 63 2.41 -8.64 -6.52
N PRO A 64 3.41 -9.50 -6.28
CA PRO A 64 4.61 -9.09 -5.57
C PRO A 64 5.12 -7.82 -6.23
N GLN A 65 5.29 -6.77 -5.44
CA GLN A 65 5.95 -5.56 -5.95
C GLN A 65 7.43 -5.96 -6.09
N THR A 66 7.78 -6.67 -7.17
CA THR A 66 9.14 -7.15 -7.43
C THR A 66 10.01 -5.94 -7.72
N GLY A 67 10.62 -5.45 -6.66
CA GLY A 67 11.56 -4.36 -6.63
C GLY A 67 11.64 -3.92 -5.18
N ALA A 68 12.68 -4.30 -4.45
CA ALA A 68 12.88 -3.75 -3.11
C ALA A 68 12.93 -2.20 -3.15
N THR A 69 13.21 -1.59 -4.30
CA THR A 69 13.32 -0.15 -4.50
C THR A 69 13.35 0.19 -6.01
N GLU A 70 12.21 0.30 -6.70
CA GLU A 70 12.16 1.28 -7.82
C GLU A 70 11.80 2.65 -7.23
N PHE A 71 12.65 3.15 -6.33
CA PHE A 71 12.57 4.50 -5.75
C PHE A 71 12.83 5.62 -6.79
N ASN A 72 13.00 5.27 -8.08
CA ASN A 72 13.28 6.22 -9.14
C ASN A 72 12.73 5.73 -10.49
N LYS A 73 11.40 5.67 -10.61
CA LYS A 73 10.79 6.05 -11.87
C LYS A 73 9.95 7.29 -11.59
N VAL A 74 10.67 8.42 -11.58
CA VAL A 74 10.10 9.73 -11.76
C VAL A 74 9.19 9.66 -12.99
N ASP A 75 7.89 9.65 -12.77
CA ASP A 75 6.95 10.04 -13.82
C ASP A 75 7.07 11.56 -13.90
N GLU A 76 8.10 12.03 -14.62
CA GLU A 76 8.10 13.37 -15.22
C GLU A 76 6.96 13.39 -16.25
N VAL A 77 5.74 13.61 -15.76
CA VAL A 77 4.63 14.05 -16.58
C VAL A 77 4.14 15.38 -16.04
N GLY A 78 4.51 16.43 -16.78
CA GLY A 78 3.57 17.51 -17.03
C GLY A 78 3.85 18.87 -16.40
N HIS A 79 5.00 19.48 -16.68
CA HIS A 79 5.04 20.94 -16.88
C HIS A 79 5.59 21.17 -18.29
N SER A 80 4.71 21.29 -19.28
CA SER A 80 4.05 22.54 -19.70
C SER A 80 4.91 23.33 -20.70
N ASP A 81 4.43 23.22 -21.95
CA ASP A 81 4.40 24.16 -23.06
C ASP A 81 5.68 24.57 -23.78
N ALA A 82 5.69 24.22 -25.07
CA ALA A 82 6.56 24.79 -26.08
C ALA A 82 6.06 26.22 -26.39
N GLY A 83 6.97 27.20 -26.31
CA GLY A 83 6.79 28.56 -26.78
C GLY A 83 8.11 29.12 -27.27
#